data_AF-A0A949UCB6-F1
#
_entry.id   AF-A0A949UCB6-F1
#
_cell.length_a   1.000
_cell.length_b   1.000
_cell.length_c   1.000
_cell.angle_alpha   90.00
_cell.angle_beta   90.00
_cell.angle_gamma   90.00
#
_symmetry.space_group_name_H-M   'P 1'
#
loop_
_entity.id
_entity.type
_entity.pdbx_description
1 polymer ?
#
loop_
_entity_poly.entity_id
_entity_poly.type
_entity_poly.pdbx_seq_one_letter_code
_entity_poly.pdbx_strand_id
1 'polypeptide(L)'
;RSFTLEEAQSLLPVLESLLRTAIDGKKLIESVDSELQELAHRVVLRGGILVNIVQMARRKAEREKSIQRVKDALAEIDSIGVQVKDLDIGLLDFPCEVDGRTVLLCWKLGEKKITHWHGVSEGFAGRKPINERIAKAKRTH
;
A
#
# COMPACT_ATOMS: atom_id res chain seq x y z
N ARG A 1 -4.07 -11.53 -12.97
CA ARG A 1 -3.02 -12.55 -12.73
C ARG A 1 -3.37 -13.31 -11.46
N SER A 2 -3.07 -14.61 -11.38
CA SER A 2 -3.16 -15.41 -10.14
C SER A 2 -1.78 -15.88 -9.68
N PHE A 3 -1.66 -16.20 -8.39
CA PHE A 3 -0.43 -16.63 -7.72
C PHE A 3 -0.64 -17.96 -6.98
N THR A 4 0.40 -18.78 -6.93
CA THR A 4 0.52 -19.80 -5.88
C THR A 4 0.95 -19.16 -4.57
N LEU A 5 0.79 -19.89 -3.45
CA LEU A 5 1.29 -19.42 -2.15
C LEU A 5 2.80 -19.19 -2.18
N GLU A 6 3.55 -20.06 -2.85
CA GLU A 6 5.00 -19.97 -2.96
C GLU A 6 5.45 -18.73 -3.77
N GLU A 7 4.80 -18.48 -4.90
CA GLU A 7 5.03 -17.27 -5.71
C GLU A 7 4.70 -16.00 -4.92
N ALA A 8 3.57 -15.99 -4.19
CA ALA A 8 3.20 -14.84 -3.38
C ALA A 8 4.19 -14.60 -2.24
N GLN A 9 4.70 -15.66 -1.59
CA GLN A 9 5.72 -15.54 -0.55
C GLN A 9 7.06 -15.03 -1.08
N SER A 10 7.48 -15.44 -2.28
CA SER A 10 8.76 -15.01 -2.84
C SER A 10 8.78 -13.53 -3.23
N LEU A 11 7.60 -12.94 -3.46
CA LEU A 11 7.45 -11.52 -3.77
C LEU A 11 7.44 -10.61 -2.53
N LEU A 12 7.28 -11.16 -1.32
CA LEU A 12 7.15 -10.37 -0.09
C LEU A 12 8.30 -9.37 0.12
N PRO A 13 9.59 -9.70 -0.08
CA PRO A 13 10.67 -8.74 0.15
C PRO A 13 10.57 -7.50 -0.76
N VAL A 14 10.21 -7.69 -2.02
CA VAL A 14 10.05 -6.61 -3.00
C VAL A 14 8.82 -5.77 -2.66
N LEU A 15 7.68 -6.43 -2.40
CA LEU A 15 6.42 -5.77 -2.06
C LEU A 15 6.51 -5.01 -0.74
N GLU A 16 7.24 -5.54 0.25
CA GLU A 16 7.50 -4.85 1.51
C GLU A 16 8.27 -3.56 1.27
N SER A 17 9.30 -3.57 0.42
CA SER A 17 10.07 -2.38 0.07
C SER A 17 9.21 -1.32 -0.63
N LEU A 18 8.39 -1.74 -1.60
CA LEU A 18 7.47 -0.86 -2.32
C LEU A 18 6.39 -0.28 -1.40
N LEU A 19 5.81 -1.09 -0.52
CA LEU A 19 4.83 -0.61 0.46
C LEU A 19 5.44 0.39 1.43
N ARG A 20 6.63 0.12 1.99
CA ARG A 20 7.30 1.07 2.88
C ARG A 20 7.53 2.39 2.17
N THR A 21 7.97 2.34 0.91
CA THR A 21 8.14 3.53 0.07
C THR A 21 6.84 4.32 -0.08
N ALA A 22 5.73 3.63 -0.37
CA ALA A 22 4.42 4.26 -0.52
C ALA A 22 3.88 4.82 0.82
N ILE A 23 4.04 4.10 1.93
CA ILE A 23 3.61 4.52 3.27
C ILE A 23 4.40 5.75 3.73
N ASP A 24 5.72 5.74 3.59
CA ASP A 24 6.56 6.85 4.02
C ASP A 24 6.32 8.09 3.13
N GLY A 25 6.11 7.88 1.84
CA GLY A 25 5.69 8.93 0.92
C GLY A 25 4.34 9.54 1.31
N LYS A 26 3.34 8.71 1.65
CA LYS A 26 2.03 9.17 2.13
C LYS A 26 2.15 10.00 3.42
N LYS A 27 2.90 9.52 4.41
CA LYS A 27 3.14 10.26 5.67
C LYS A 27 3.77 11.62 5.43
N LEU A 28 4.73 11.71 4.50
CA LEU A 28 5.35 12.98 4.16
C LEU A 28 4.34 13.95 3.53
N ILE A 29 3.50 13.45 2.62
CA ILE A 29 2.45 14.25 1.99
C ILE A 29 1.49 14.80 3.05
N GLU A 30 1.01 13.95 3.96
CA GLU A 30 0.10 14.35 5.05
C GLU A 30 0.73 15.37 6.00
N SER A 31 2.01 15.19 6.34
CA SER A 31 2.77 16.14 7.17
C SER A 31 2.89 17.50 6.48
N VAL A 32 3.24 17.53 5.19
CA VAL A 32 3.36 18.79 4.44
C VAL A 32 1.99 19.46 4.26
N ASP A 33 0.94 18.69 3.98
CA ASP A 33 -0.42 19.22 3.85
C ASP A 33 -0.91 19.85 5.15
N SER A 34 -0.65 19.20 6.29
CA SER A 34 -0.96 19.74 7.62
C SER A 34 -0.22 21.05 7.89
N GLU A 35 1.09 21.10 7.62
CA GLU A 35 1.91 22.32 7.76
C GLU A 35 1.39 23.49 6.90
N LEU A 36 1.04 23.21 5.65
CA LEU A 36 0.53 24.21 4.72
C LEU A 36 -0.85 24.73 5.15
N GLN A 37 -1.72 23.84 5.65
CA GLN A 37 -3.04 24.20 6.17
C GLN A 37 -2.94 25.09 7.42
N GLU A 38 -2.07 24.74 8.37
CA GLU A 38 -1.83 25.57 9.55
C GLU A 38 -1.32 26.96 9.19
N LEU A 39 -0.37 27.04 8.25
CA LEU A 39 0.18 28.30 7.78
C LEU A 39 -0.89 29.15 7.10
N ALA A 40 -1.71 28.57 6.24
CA ALA A 40 -2.83 29.26 5.60
C ALA A 40 -3.81 29.81 6.65
N HIS A 41 -4.17 29.00 7.65
CA HIS A 41 -5.03 29.41 8.75
C HIS A 41 -4.45 30.61 9.54
N ARG A 42 -3.14 30.60 9.82
CA ARG A 42 -2.45 31.72 10.49
C ARG A 42 -2.44 33.00 9.65
N VAL A 43 -2.23 32.90 8.33
CA VAL A 43 -2.22 34.07 7.43
C VAL A 43 -3.60 34.73 7.37
N VAL A 44 -4.66 33.93 7.29
CA VAL A 44 -6.05 34.42 7.30
C VAL A 44 -6.39 35.10 8.62
N LEU A 45 -6.08 34.48 9.77
CA LEU A 45 -6.43 35.03 11.08
C LEU A 45 -5.60 36.25 11.51
N ARG A 46 -4.34 36.33 11.11
CA ARG A 46 -3.39 37.37 11.58
C ARG A 46 -3.09 38.47 10.56
N GLY A 47 -3.77 38.47 9.42
CA GLY A 47 -3.68 39.56 8.43
C GLY A 47 -2.29 39.75 7.84
N GLY A 48 -1.81 38.77 7.06
CA GLY A 48 -0.62 38.96 6.23
C GLY A 48 0.72 38.73 6.94
N ILE A 49 0.87 37.59 7.63
CA ILE A 49 2.18 37.12 8.10
C ILE A 49 3.19 37.10 6.93
N LEU A 50 4.42 37.54 7.22
CA LEU A 50 5.56 37.38 6.32
C LEU A 50 5.87 35.90 6.17
N VAL A 51 5.43 35.31 5.05
CA VAL A 51 5.64 33.90 4.76
C VAL A 51 6.97 33.71 4.05
N ASN A 52 7.77 32.74 4.48
CA ASN A 52 8.99 32.37 3.78
C ASN A 52 8.65 31.60 2.49
N ILE A 53 8.53 32.34 1.38
CA ILE A 53 8.16 31.81 0.06
C ILE A 53 9.13 30.72 -0.41
N VAL A 54 10.43 30.87 -0.13
CA VAL A 54 11.45 29.88 -0.51
C VAL A 54 11.25 28.56 0.23
N GLN A 55 10.98 28.62 1.54
CA GLN A 55 10.68 27.42 2.33
C GLN A 55 9.39 26.75 1.85
N MET A 56 8.33 27.52 1.57
CA MET A 56 7.09 26.96 1.03
C MET A 56 7.30 26.26 -0.32
N ALA A 57 8.05 26.88 -1.24
CA ALA A 57 8.35 26.30 -2.53
C ALA A 57 9.10 24.97 -2.38
N ARG A 58 10.07 24.90 -1.46
CA ARG A 58 10.78 23.66 -1.14
C ARG A 58 9.86 22.56 -0.60
N ARG A 59 8.99 22.88 0.37
CA ARG A 59 8.02 21.92 0.93
C ARG A 59 7.03 21.42 -0.13
N LYS A 60 6.53 22.31 -0.99
CA LYS A 60 5.66 21.93 -2.13
C LYS A 60 6.38 21.00 -3.12
N ALA A 61 7.64 21.29 -3.46
CA ALA A 61 8.42 20.44 -4.34
C ALA A 61 8.70 19.06 -3.72
N GLU A 62 8.99 19.01 -2.42
CA GLU A 62 9.15 17.77 -1.66
C GLU A 62 7.86 16.92 -1.65
N ARG A 63 6.71 17.57 -1.43
CA ARG A 63 5.39 16.93 -1.53
C ARG A 63 5.15 16.35 -2.92
N GLU A 64 5.40 17.11 -3.98
CA GLU A 64 5.18 16.65 -5.35
C GLU A 64 6.07 15.45 -5.69
N LYS A 65 7.34 15.49 -5.26
CA LYS A 65 8.25 14.35 -5.40
C LYS A 65 7.75 13.11 -4.67
N SER A 66 7.19 13.28 -3.47
CA SER A 66 6.60 12.17 -2.73
C SER A 66 5.34 11.62 -3.38
N ILE A 67 4.49 12.49 -3.97
CA ILE A 67 3.33 12.04 -4.75
C ILE A 67 3.77 11.13 -5.89
N GLN A 68 4.79 11.55 -6.65
CA GLN A 68 5.28 10.74 -7.75
C GLN A 68 5.82 9.39 -7.24
N ARG A 69 6.63 9.40 -6.17
CA ARG A 69 7.17 8.17 -5.57
C ARG A 69 6.08 7.21 -5.09
N VAL A 70 5.02 7.71 -4.47
CA VAL A 70 3.87 6.90 -4.04
C VAL A 70 3.18 6.29 -5.27
N LYS A 71 2.91 7.10 -6.29
CA LYS A 71 2.29 6.63 -7.54
C LYS A 71 3.12 5.54 -8.21
N ASP A 72 4.43 5.72 -8.31
CA ASP A 72 5.33 4.77 -8.93
C ASP A 72 5.35 3.44 -8.16
N ALA A 73 5.47 3.49 -6.83
CA ALA A 73 5.46 2.29 -5.99
C ALA A 73 4.12 1.52 -6.08
N LEU A 74 3.00 2.23 -6.08
CA LEU A 74 1.67 1.61 -6.22
C LEU A 74 1.47 1.02 -7.63
N ALA A 75 1.92 1.73 -8.67
CA ALA A 75 1.87 1.22 -10.05
C ALA A 75 2.73 -0.03 -10.22
N GLU A 76 3.89 -0.09 -9.56
CA GLU A 76 4.75 -1.27 -9.59
C GLU A 76 4.07 -2.47 -8.89
N ILE A 77 3.47 -2.27 -7.70
CA ILE A 77 2.70 -3.30 -7.01
C ILE A 77 1.54 -3.82 -7.89
N ASP A 78 0.79 -2.91 -8.52
CA ASP A 78 -0.32 -3.26 -9.41
C ASP A 78 0.16 -4.03 -10.64
N SER A 79 1.29 -3.62 -11.24
CA SER A 79 1.90 -4.30 -12.39
C SER A 79 2.34 -5.74 -12.09
N ILE A 80 2.72 -6.03 -10.84
CA ILE A 80 3.02 -7.39 -10.40
C ILE A 80 1.73 -8.23 -10.38
N GLY A 81 0.57 -7.59 -10.14
CA GLY A 81 -0.75 -8.19 -10.05
C GLY A 81 -1.30 -8.28 -8.62
N VAL A 82 -0.67 -7.57 -7.68
CA VAL A 82 -1.02 -7.59 -6.24
C VAL A 82 -1.92 -6.42 -5.92
N GLN A 83 -2.93 -6.64 -5.07
CA GLN A 83 -3.92 -5.63 -4.73
C GLN A 83 -3.55 -4.96 -3.41
N VAL A 84 -3.34 -3.64 -3.42
CA VAL A 84 -3.23 -2.85 -2.19
C VAL A 84 -4.63 -2.62 -1.64
N LYS A 85 -4.97 -3.27 -0.52
CA LYS A 85 -6.30 -3.15 0.11
C LYS A 85 -6.38 -1.99 1.08
N ASP A 86 -5.32 -1.79 1.84
CA ASP A 86 -5.22 -0.71 2.82
C ASP A 86 -3.75 -0.31 2.92
N LEU A 87 -3.43 0.88 2.43
CA LEU A 87 -2.06 1.38 2.46
C LEU A 87 -1.60 1.75 3.88
N ASP A 88 -2.51 2.21 4.74
CA ASP A 88 -2.16 2.70 6.08
C ASP A 88 -1.62 1.61 6.98
N ILE A 89 -2.22 0.42 6.88
CA ILE A 89 -1.78 -0.76 7.62
C ILE A 89 -0.88 -1.69 6.80
N GLY A 90 -0.63 -1.36 5.52
CA GLY A 90 0.16 -2.16 4.59
C GLY A 90 -0.46 -3.52 4.27
N LEU A 91 -1.75 -3.54 3.93
CA LEU A 91 -2.51 -4.74 3.60
C LEU A 91 -2.48 -5.04 2.11
N LEU A 92 -2.02 -6.23 1.75
CA LEU A 92 -1.98 -6.75 0.39
C LEU A 92 -2.81 -8.01 0.24
N ASP A 93 -3.50 -8.10 -0.90
CA ASP A 93 -4.18 -9.30 -1.33
C ASP A 93 -3.61 -9.81 -2.65
N PHE A 94 -3.35 -11.12 -2.70
CA PHE A 94 -2.84 -11.85 -3.86
C PHE A 94 -3.96 -12.74 -4.40
N PRO A 95 -4.45 -12.51 -5.62
CA PRO A 95 -5.38 -13.43 -6.25
C PRO A 95 -4.75 -14.81 -6.40
N CYS A 96 -5.41 -15.85 -5.91
CA CYS A 96 -4.98 -17.24 -5.98
C CYS A 96 -6.13 -18.08 -6.50
N GLU A 97 -5.86 -19.05 -7.36
CA GLU A 97 -6.88 -19.98 -7.84
C GLU A 97 -6.77 -21.32 -7.12
N VAL A 98 -7.90 -21.78 -6.58
CA VAL A 98 -7.99 -23.04 -5.85
C VAL A 98 -9.27 -23.75 -6.26
N ASP A 99 -9.13 -24.94 -6.85
CA ASP A 99 -10.23 -25.76 -7.37
C ASP A 99 -11.17 -24.98 -8.32
N GLY A 100 -10.59 -24.19 -9.23
CA GLY A 100 -11.33 -23.37 -10.19
C GLY A 100 -12.05 -22.16 -9.58
N ARG A 101 -11.76 -21.81 -8.31
CA ARG A 101 -12.30 -20.62 -7.64
C ARG A 101 -11.19 -19.66 -7.26
N THR A 102 -11.41 -18.37 -7.50
CA THR A 102 -10.51 -17.33 -7.02
C THR A 102 -10.71 -17.09 -5.53
N VAL A 103 -9.60 -17.07 -4.80
CA VAL A 103 -9.48 -16.63 -3.41
C VAL A 103 -8.40 -15.56 -3.33
N LEU A 104 -8.32 -14.85 -2.21
CA LEU A 104 -7.33 -13.81 -1.97
C LEU A 104 -6.42 -14.26 -0.82
N LEU A 105 -5.13 -14.45 -1.09
CA LEU A 105 -4.14 -14.63 -0.04
C LEU A 105 -3.84 -13.27 0.57
N CYS A 106 -3.87 -13.17 1.88
CA CYS A 106 -3.89 -11.89 2.57
C CYS A 106 -2.64 -11.75 3.43
N TRP A 107 -1.87 -10.69 3.21
CA TRP A 107 -0.65 -10.40 3.93
C TRP A 107 -0.67 -8.97 4.46
N LYS A 108 -0.25 -8.79 5.70
CA LYS A 108 -0.10 -7.49 6.34
C LYS A 108 1.36 -7.18 6.60
N LEU A 109 1.76 -5.93 6.36
CA LEU A 109 3.10 -5.43 6.67
C LEU A 109 3.49 -5.78 8.12
N GLY A 110 4.66 -6.42 8.27
CA GLY A 110 5.17 -6.94 9.54
C GLY A 110 4.93 -8.44 9.74
N GLU A 111 4.05 -9.08 8.97
CA GLU A 111 3.93 -10.54 8.95
C GLU A 111 5.12 -11.17 8.20
N LYS A 112 5.80 -12.16 8.80
CA LYS A 112 6.96 -12.82 8.16
C LYS A 112 6.61 -13.63 6.91
N LYS A 113 5.37 -14.08 6.81
CA LYS A 113 4.87 -14.94 5.73
C LYS A 113 3.37 -14.82 5.59
N ILE A 114 2.85 -15.24 4.45
CA ILE A 114 1.41 -15.29 4.20
C ILE A 114 0.81 -16.47 4.98
N THR A 115 -0.10 -16.17 5.89
CA THR A 115 -0.70 -17.17 6.80
C THR A 115 -2.20 -17.29 6.67
N HIS A 116 -2.83 -16.33 5.97
CA HIS A 116 -4.28 -16.26 5.85
C HIS A 116 -4.71 -16.02 4.40
N TRP A 117 -5.93 -16.43 4.10
CA TRP A 117 -6.64 -16.14 2.87
C TRP A 117 -8.09 -15.75 3.19
N HIS A 118 -8.81 -15.19 2.23
CA HIS A 118 -10.26 -14.98 2.35
C HIS A 118 -10.93 -15.08 0.98
N GLY A 119 -12.26 -15.22 0.97
CA GLY A 119 -13.06 -15.13 -0.24
C GLY A 119 -13.04 -13.72 -0.84
N VAL A 120 -13.33 -13.62 -2.15
CA VAL A 120 -13.36 -12.35 -2.89
C VAL A 120 -14.36 -11.34 -2.27
N SER A 121 -15.46 -11.84 -1.68
CA SER A 121 -16.51 -11.03 -1.06
C SER A 121 -16.38 -10.87 0.47
N GLU A 122 -15.41 -11.52 1.11
CA GLU A 122 -15.30 -11.55 2.58
C GLU A 122 -14.41 -10.43 3.15
N GLY A 123 -13.40 -10.01 2.39
CA GLY A 123 -12.42 -9.02 2.83
C GLY A 123 -11.60 -9.46 4.06
N PHE A 124 -10.89 -8.50 4.67
CA PHE A 124 -9.97 -8.76 5.79
C PHE A 124 -10.63 -9.39 7.02
N ALA A 125 -11.89 -9.04 7.32
CA ALA A 125 -12.62 -9.59 8.46
C ALA A 125 -12.92 -11.09 8.34
N GLY A 126 -12.92 -11.63 7.11
CA GLY A 126 -13.14 -13.04 6.82
C GLY A 126 -11.86 -13.87 6.68
N ARG A 127 -10.71 -13.40 7.19
CA ARG A 127 -9.44 -14.13 7.13
C ARG A 127 -9.56 -15.54 7.74
N LYS A 128 -9.18 -16.52 6.94
CA LYS A 128 -9.10 -17.94 7.30
C LYS A 128 -7.64 -18.39 7.19
N PRO A 129 -7.16 -19.27 8.09
CA PRO A 129 -5.80 -19.77 7.99
C PRO A 129 -5.60 -20.54 6.68
N ILE A 130 -4.39 -20.46 6.13
CA ILE A 130 -3.96 -21.30 5.01
C ILE A 130 -4.09 -22.77 5.42
N ASN A 131 -4.84 -23.53 4.62
CA ASN A 131 -4.97 -24.98 4.77
C ASN A 131 -4.24 -25.69 3.62
N GLU A 132 -4.18 -27.02 3.68
CA GLU A 132 -3.45 -27.82 2.67
C GLU A 132 -3.92 -27.55 1.23
N ARG A 133 -5.21 -27.27 1.04
CA ARG A 133 -5.81 -26.99 -0.27
C ARG A 133 -5.20 -25.72 -0.89
N ILE A 134 -5.09 -24.65 -0.09
CA ILE A 134 -4.45 -23.40 -0.54
C ILE A 134 -2.95 -23.59 -0.69
N ALA A 135 -2.30 -24.28 0.25
CA ALA A 135 -0.85 -24.48 0.22
C ALA A 135 -0.37 -25.30 -0.99
N LYS A 136 -1.18 -26.26 -1.46
CA LYS A 136 -0.88 -27.12 -2.62
C LYS A 136 -1.45 -26.58 -3.94
N ALA A 137 -2.08 -25.41 -3.94
CA ALA A 137 -2.68 -24.82 -5.13
C ALA A 137 -1.60 -24.56 -6.20
N LYS A 138 -1.83 -25.09 -7.40
CA LYS A 138 -0.99 -24.86 -8.58
C LYS A 138 -1.78 -24.05 -9.59
N ARG A 139 -1.08 -23.29 -10.44
CA ARG A 139 -1.72 -22.60 -11.56
C ARG A 139 -2.36 -23.63 -12.48
N THR A 140 -3.65 -23.46 -12.74
CA THR A 140 -4.31 -24.14 -13.85
C THR A 140 -3.86 -23.41 -15.11
N HIS A 141 -3.20 -24.13 -16.02
CA HIS A 141 -2.72 -23.56 -17.29
C HIS A 141 -3.87 -23.21 -18.23
#